data_AF-A0A838E3V8-F1
#
_entry.id   AF-A0A838E3V8-F1
#
_cell.length_a   1.000
_cell.length_b   1.000
_cell.length_c   1.000
_cell.angle_alpha   90.00
_cell.angle_beta   90.00
_cell.angle_gamma   90.00
#
_symmetry.space_group_name_H-M   'P 1'
#
loop_
_entity.id
_entity.type
_entity.pdbx_description
1 polymer ?
#
loop_
_entity_poly.entity_id
_entity_poly.type
_entity_poly.pdbx_seq_one_letter_code
_entity_poly.pdbx_strand_id
1 'polypeptide(L)'
;MLSFRVDERDARLTQAWAHRLGVPRSELLREALRRHLLRLASEVDVHTWEAMPLEEGELALAQVADWGPAEDWSDWADAAG
;
A
#
# COMPACT_ATOMS: atom_id res chain seq x y z
N MET A 1 9.30 -18.91 9.05
CA MET A 1 8.52 -18.74 10.29
C MET A 1 9.28 -17.74 11.16
N LEU A 2 8.70 -16.59 11.46
CA LEU A 2 9.31 -15.57 12.33
C LEU A 2 8.80 -15.81 13.76
N SER A 3 9.71 -15.85 14.73
CA SER A 3 9.37 -15.96 16.15
C SER A 3 10.05 -14.82 16.90
N PHE A 4 9.29 -14.14 17.75
CA PHE A 4 9.79 -13.04 18.57
C PHE A 4 9.10 -13.10 19.93
N ARG A 5 9.77 -12.53 20.94
CA ARG A 5 9.16 -12.37 22.26
C ARG A 5 8.26 -11.14 22.25
N VAL A 6 7.06 -11.33 22.78
CA VAL A 6 6.08 -10.28 23.04
C VAL A 6 5.71 -10.37 24.50
N ASP A 7 5.33 -9.25 25.11
CA ASP A 7 4.83 -9.30 26.46
C ASP A 7 3.49 -10.05 26.53
N GLU A 8 3.17 -10.54 27.72
CA GLU A 8 1.97 -11.34 27.95
C GLU A 8 0.66 -10.54 27.72
N ARG A 9 0.67 -9.23 27.95
CA ARG A 9 -0.50 -8.37 27.73
C ARG A 9 -0.81 -8.27 26.25
N ASP A 10 0.19 -7.98 25.42
CA ASP A 10 0.08 -7.83 23.98
C ASP A 10 -0.25 -9.16 23.30
N ALA A 11 0.28 -10.27 23.81
CA ALA A 11 -0.11 -11.61 23.39
C ALA A 11 -1.62 -11.84 23.58
N ARG A 12 -2.16 -11.51 24.76
CA ARG A 12 -3.60 -11.63 25.06
C ARG A 12 -4.45 -10.70 24.20
N LEU A 13 -4.02 -9.44 24.04
CA LEU A 13 -4.74 -8.47 23.20
C LEU A 13 -4.81 -8.93 21.75
N THR A 14 -3.68 -9.41 21.20
CA THR A 14 -3.63 -9.94 19.84
C THR A 14 -4.59 -11.12 19.69
N GLN A 15 -4.61 -12.04 20.66
CA GLN A 15 -5.50 -13.19 20.64
C GLN A 15 -6.99 -12.78 20.69
N ALA A 16 -7.33 -11.82 21.55
CA ALA A 16 -8.69 -11.31 21.68
C ALA A 16 -9.19 -10.65 20.39
N TRP A 17 -8.34 -9.84 19.75
CA TRP A 17 -8.67 -9.20 18.48
C TRP A 17 -8.77 -10.20 17.33
N ALA A 18 -7.86 -11.16 17.24
CA ALA A 18 -7.93 -12.22 16.23
C ALA A 18 -9.25 -12.99 16.33
N HIS A 19 -9.67 -13.34 17.55
CA HIS A 19 -10.96 -13.98 17.79
C HIS A 19 -12.14 -13.09 17.40
N ARG A 20 -12.14 -11.82 17.80
CA ARG A 20 -13.21 -10.86 17.47
C ARG A 20 -13.35 -10.63 15.96
N LEU A 21 -12.24 -10.66 15.23
CA LEU A 21 -12.21 -10.48 13.78
C LEU A 21 -12.45 -11.79 13.01
N GLY A 22 -12.48 -12.94 13.69
CA GLY A 22 -12.66 -14.24 13.07
C GLY A 22 -11.48 -14.70 12.21
N VAL A 23 -10.27 -14.18 12.46
CA VAL A 23 -9.07 -14.47 11.68
C VAL A 23 -8.00 -15.18 12.51
N PRO A 24 -7.10 -15.98 11.89
CA PRO A 24 -5.94 -16.53 12.56
C PRO A 24 -5.02 -15.43 13.12
N ARG A 25 -4.44 -15.67 14.31
CA ARG A 25 -3.46 -14.76 14.93
C ARG A 25 -2.30 -14.39 14.00
N SER A 26 -1.82 -15.37 13.24
CA SER A 26 -0.72 -15.17 12.28
C SER A 26 -1.10 -14.25 11.13
N GLU A 27 -2.37 -14.25 10.71
CA GLU A 27 -2.88 -13.36 9.69
C GLU A 27 -2.95 -11.92 10.20
N LEU A 28 -3.51 -11.71 11.39
CA LEU A 28 -3.58 -10.41 12.05
C LEU A 28 -2.18 -9.78 12.19
N LEU A 29 -1.20 -10.55 12.67
CA LEU A 29 0.17 -10.07 12.85
C LEU A 29 0.88 -9.80 11.53
N ARG A 30 0.63 -10.64 10.50
CA ARG A 30 1.20 -10.44 9.16
C ARG A 30 0.68 -9.14 8.54
N GLU A 31 -0.61 -8.87 8.68
CA GLU A 31 -1.22 -7.65 8.14
C GLU A 31 -0.73 -6.41 8.89
N ALA A 32 -0.64 -6.47 10.23
CA ALA A 32 -0.07 -5.39 11.03
C ALA A 32 1.38 -5.08 10.63
N LEU A 33 2.22 -6.11 10.45
CA LEU A 33 3.59 -5.97 9.99
C LEU A 33 3.65 -5.37 8.58
N ARG A 34 2.83 -5.87 7.65
CA ARG A 34 2.76 -5.35 6.28
C ARG A 34 2.44 -3.85 6.27
N ARG A 35 1.41 -3.42 7.02
CA ARG A 35 1.04 -2.00 7.13
C ARG A 35 2.15 -1.15 7.72
N HIS A 36 2.84 -1.65 8.74
CA HIS A 36 3.94 -0.93 9.35
C HIS A 36 5.13 -0.76 8.38
N LEU A 37 5.47 -1.81 7.64
CA LEU A 37 6.53 -1.75 6.63
C LEU A 37 6.18 -0.81 5.49
N LEU A 38 4.92 -0.82 5.02
CA LEU A 38 4.48 0.12 3.98
C LEU A 38 4.55 1.57 4.44
N ARG A 39 4.16 1.85 5.70
CA ARG A 39 4.31 3.20 6.28
C ARG A 39 5.78 3.62 6.33
N LEU A 40 6.67 2.75 6.80
CA LEU A 40 8.12 3.04 6.83
C LEU A 40 8.68 3.28 5.42
N ALA A 41 8.28 2.48 4.44
CA ALA A 41 8.67 2.67 3.04
C ALA A 41 8.19 4.03 2.51
N SER A 42 6.93 4.41 2.78
CA SER A 42 6.41 5.71 2.36
C SER A 42 7.12 6.90 3.00
N GLU A 43 7.57 6.77 4.25
CA GLU A 43 8.37 7.81 4.92
C GLU A 43 9.74 7.99 4.24
N VAL A 44 10.35 6.88 3.81
CA VAL A 44 11.58 6.91 3.02
C VAL A 44 11.34 7.50 1.64
N ASP A 45 10.25 7.11 0.95
CA ASP A 45 9.93 7.64 -0.38
C ASP A 45 9.74 9.16 -0.34
N VAL A 46 9.09 9.71 0.68
CA VAL A 46 8.96 11.18 0.86
C VAL A 46 10.34 11.83 0.93
N HIS A 47 11.26 11.28 1.74
CA HIS A 47 12.62 11.81 1.83
C HIS A 47 13.41 11.64 0.53
N THR A 48 13.19 10.55 -0.21
CA THR A 48 13.78 10.36 -1.54
C THR A 48 13.25 11.39 -2.53
N TRP A 49 11.96 11.68 -2.53
CA TRP A 49 11.35 12.74 -3.36
C TRP A 49 11.85 14.14 -2.99
N GLU A 50 12.10 14.42 -1.70
CA GLU A 50 12.71 15.68 -1.26
C GLU A 50 14.19 15.78 -1.66
N ALA A 51 14.94 14.67 -1.61
CA ALA A 51 16.37 14.63 -1.91
C ALA A 51 16.67 14.55 -3.42
N MET A 52 15.74 14.00 -4.21
CA MET A 52 15.81 13.87 -5.66
C MET A 52 14.52 14.44 -6.26
N PRO A 53 14.42 15.78 -6.35
CA PRO A 53 13.31 16.40 -7.05
C PRO A 53 13.29 15.94 -8.51
N LEU A 54 12.08 15.77 -9.06
CA LEU A 54 11.88 15.40 -10.47
C LEU A 54 12.71 16.27 -11.40
N GLU A 55 13.40 15.63 -12.34
CA GLU A 55 14.10 16.37 -13.38
C GLU A 55 13.10 17.05 -14.32
N GLU A 56 13.53 18.09 -15.03
CA GLU A 56 12.66 18.91 -15.87
C GLU A 56 11.88 18.08 -16.93
N GLY A 57 12.48 17.00 -17.43
CA GLY A 57 11.84 16.05 -18.34
C GLY A 57 10.75 15.17 -17.68
N GLU A 58 10.85 14.91 -16.39
CA GLU A 58 9.86 14.11 -15.64
C GLU A 58 8.70 14.99 -15.16
N LEU A 59 8.98 16.27 -14.84
CA LEU A 59 7.96 17.30 -14.60
C LEU A 59 7.07 17.56 -15.83
N ALA A 60 7.57 17.33 -17.05
CA ALA A 60 6.77 17.44 -18.27
C ALA A 60 5.58 16.46 -18.27
N LEU A 61 5.67 15.30 -17.59
CA LEU A 61 4.57 14.35 -17.46
C LEU A 61 3.45 14.87 -16.55
N ALA A 62 3.77 15.70 -15.54
CA ALA A 62 2.78 16.35 -14.69
C ALA A 62 1.99 17.43 -15.45
N GLN A 63 2.58 18.02 -16.51
CA GLN A 63 1.90 18.96 -17.39
C GLN A 63 0.87 18.28 -18.31
N VAL A 64 0.97 16.95 -18.49
CA VAL A 64 0.04 16.14 -19.28
C VAL A 64 -1.16 15.68 -18.45
N ALA A 65 -1.33 16.16 -17.21
CA ALA A 65 -2.46 15.82 -16.33
C ALA A 65 -3.84 16.37 -16.78
N ASP A 66 -4.01 16.67 -18.07
CA ASP A 66 -5.30 16.83 -18.75
C ASP A 66 -5.73 15.50 -19.37
N TRP A 67 -5.66 14.42 -18.58
CA TRP A 67 -6.33 13.18 -18.95
C TRP A 67 -7.83 13.44 -18.75
N GLY A 68 -8.44 14.03 -19.78
CA GLY A 68 -9.85 14.34 -19.84
C GLY A 68 -10.73 13.13 -19.49
N PRO A 69 -12.04 13.35 -19.22
CA PRO A 69 -12.95 12.26 -18.86
C PRO A 69 -12.82 11.15 -19.90
N ALA A 70 -12.53 9.94 -19.43
CA ALA A 70 -12.22 8.76 -20.26
C ALA A 70 -13.05 8.77 -21.54
N GLU A 71 -12.37 8.93 -22.68
CA GLU A 71 -13.00 8.85 -24.01
C GLU A 71 -13.85 7.57 -24.09
N ASP A 72 -14.99 7.63 -24.74
CA ASP A 72 -15.90 6.49 -24.87
C ASP A 72 -15.16 5.33 -25.57
N TRP A 73 -14.74 4.32 -24.81
CA TRP A 73 -14.03 3.12 -25.29
C TRP A 73 -14.93 2.20 -26.14
N SER A 74 -16.11 2.70 -26.54
CA SER A 74 -17.08 2.00 -27.38
C SER A 74 -16.49 1.58 -28.73
N ASP A 75 -15.50 2.31 -29.25
CA ASP A 75 -14.77 1.95 -30.48
C ASP A 75 -13.98 0.62 -30.36
N TRP A 76 -13.68 0.16 -29.14
CA TRP A 76 -12.96 -1.11 -28.91
C TRP A 76 -13.90 -2.30 -28.71
N ALA A 77 -15.22 -2.10 -28.69
CA ALA A 77 -16.20 -3.17 -28.49
C ALA A 77 -16.21 -4.18 -29.65
N ASP A 78 -15.86 -3.73 -30.86
CA ASP A 78 -15.89 -4.56 -32.07
C ASP A 78 -14.61 -5.39 -32.30
N ALA A 79 -13.60 -5.25 -31.42
CA ALA A 79 -12.30 -5.92 -31.57
C ALA A 79 -12.31 -7.41 -31.18
N ALA A 80 -13.42 -7.92 -30.63
CA ALA A 80 -13.58 -9.32 -30.21
C ALA A 80 -14.46 -10.16 -31.15
N GLY A 81 -14.61 -9.72 -32.41
CA GLY A 81 -15.31 -10.47 -33.47
C GLY A 81 -14.79 -11.88 -33.68
#